data_AF-A0A4Y2TSD0-F1
#
_entry.id   AF-A0A4Y2TSD0-F1
#
_cell.length_a   1.000
_cell.length_b   1.000
_cell.length_c   1.000
_cell.angle_alpha   90.00
_cell.angle_beta   90.00
_cell.angle_gamma   90.00
#
_symmetry.space_group_name_H-M   'P 1'
#
loop_
_entity.id
_entity.type
_entity.pdbx_description
1 polymer ?
#
loop_
_entity_poly.entity_id
_entity_poly.type
_entity_poly.pdbx_seq_one_letter_code
_entity_poly.pdbx_strand_id
1 'polypeptide(L)'
;MKDYDKTKESNYLMYLDANNLYGWAMSQFLPYGGLKWGNTNIDVTKIPDDSDKGYIIECDLQYPEYLHHLHSDLSPAAENRIPDASKQRKLLTTLYDKEHYVVH
;
A
#
# COMPACT_ATOMS: atom_id res chain seq x y z
N MET A 1 -29.64 23.73 4.18
CA MET A 1 -29.19 24.47 2.98
C MET A 1 -29.04 25.98 3.20
N LYS A 2 -29.27 26.52 4.42
CA LYS A 2 -29.16 27.97 4.67
C LYS A 2 -27.71 28.49 4.70
N ASP A 3 -26.73 27.60 4.90
CA ASP A 3 -25.30 27.93 4.97
C ASP A 3 -24.49 27.50 3.74
N TYR A 4 -25.17 27.14 2.64
CA TYR A 4 -24.49 26.74 1.41
C TYR A 4 -24.06 27.98 0.62
N ASP A 5 -22.75 28.16 0.47
CA ASP A 5 -22.15 29.24 -0.32
C ASP A 5 -21.76 28.72 -1.70
N LYS A 6 -22.55 29.10 -2.72
CA LYS A 6 -22.34 28.74 -4.13
C LYS A 6 -21.04 29.28 -4.75
N THR A 7 -20.35 30.20 -4.07
CA THR A 7 -19.07 30.76 -4.55
C THR A 7 -17.86 29.95 -4.08
N LYS A 8 -18.05 29.06 -3.09
CA LYS A 8 -17.01 28.16 -2.61
C LYS A 8 -16.96 26.90 -3.47
N GLU A 9 -15.78 26.31 -3.52
CA GLU A 9 -15.58 25.03 -4.21
C GLU A 9 -16.48 23.94 -3.64
N SER A 10 -17.03 23.11 -4.52
CA SER A 10 -17.89 22.00 -4.11
C SER A 10 -17.04 20.93 -3.44
N ASN A 11 -17.39 20.56 -2.21
CA ASN A 11 -16.74 19.47 -1.48
C ASN A 11 -17.69 18.27 -1.44
N TYR A 12 -17.18 17.09 -1.77
CA TYR A 12 -17.93 15.83 -1.74
C TYR A 12 -17.11 14.74 -1.04
N LEU A 13 -17.79 13.88 -0.28
CA LEU A 13 -17.21 12.66 0.25
C LEU A 13 -17.25 11.60 -0.85
N MET A 14 -16.09 11.17 -1.32
CA MET A 14 -15.99 10.09 -2.29
C MET A 14 -16.31 8.76 -1.60
N TYR A 15 -17.29 8.02 -2.11
CA TYR A 15 -17.64 6.68 -1.65
C TYR A 15 -17.27 5.66 -2.73
N LEU A 16 -16.13 5.00 -2.56
CA LEU A 16 -15.67 3.92 -3.44
C LEU A 16 -15.87 2.59 -2.72
N ASP A 17 -16.51 1.65 -3.41
CA ASP A 17 -16.64 0.26 -2.96
C ASP A 17 -16.27 -0.68 -4.11
N ALA A 18 -15.40 -1.64 -3.83
CA ALA A 18 -14.97 -2.64 -4.79
C ALA A 18 -15.83 -3.89 -4.66
N ASN A 19 -16.68 -4.14 -5.65
CA ASN A 19 -17.53 -5.33 -5.71
C ASN A 19 -16.67 -6.60 -5.74
N ASN A 20 -16.79 -7.44 -4.70
CA ASN A 20 -16.07 -8.72 -4.60
C ASN A 20 -14.54 -8.60 -4.68
N LEU A 21 -13.96 -7.64 -3.95
CA LEU A 21 -12.51 -7.37 -3.95
C LEU A 21 -11.66 -8.64 -3.72
N TYR A 22 -12.01 -9.47 -2.73
CA TYR A 22 -11.28 -10.70 -2.47
C TYR A 22 -11.39 -11.72 -3.59
N GLY A 23 -12.58 -11.89 -4.19
CA GLY A 23 -12.74 -12.81 -5.32
C GLY A 23 -11.95 -12.37 -6.55
N TRP A 24 -11.89 -11.06 -6.80
CA TRP A 24 -11.05 -10.49 -7.85
C TRP A 24 -9.56 -10.73 -7.57
N ALA A 25 -9.10 -10.45 -6.33
CA ALA A 25 -7.71 -10.67 -5.92
C ALA A 25 -7.30 -12.16 -5.99
N MET A 26 -8.17 -13.08 -5.54
CA MET A 26 -7.94 -14.52 -5.62
C MET A 26 -7.98 -15.08 -7.05
N SER A 27 -8.52 -14.32 -8.00
CA SER A 27 -8.50 -14.68 -9.43
C SER A 27 -7.21 -14.24 -10.14
N GLN A 28 -6.34 -13.49 -9.46
CA GLN A 28 -5.03 -13.07 -10.00
C GLN A 28 -4.03 -14.22 -9.95
N PHE A 29 -2.90 -14.05 -10.64
CA PHE A 29 -1.79 -15.02 -10.63
C PHE A 29 -1.05 -14.95 -9.29
N LEU A 30 -1.34 -15.89 -8.38
CA LEU A 30 -0.84 -15.87 -7.00
C LEU A 30 0.16 -17.01 -6.73
N PRO A 31 1.24 -16.76 -5.96
CA PRO A 31 2.15 -17.81 -5.53
C PRO A 31 1.44 -18.76 -4.56
N TYR A 32 1.46 -20.06 -4.86
CA TYR A 32 0.77 -21.09 -4.05
C TYR A 32 1.71 -22.08 -3.36
N GLY A 33 3.02 -22.06 -3.67
CA GLY A 33 3.99 -23.00 -3.10
C GLY A 33 5.40 -22.88 -3.66
N GLY A 34 6.29 -23.78 -3.25
CA GLY A 34 7.66 -23.84 -3.78
C GLY A 34 8.57 -22.71 -3.29
N LEU A 35 8.26 -22.09 -2.15
CA LEU A 35 9.04 -20.99 -1.57
C LEU A 35 10.49 -21.41 -1.33
N LYS A 36 11.42 -20.62 -1.88
CA LYS A 36 12.87 -20.82 -1.75
C LYS A 36 13.53 -19.46 -1.64
N TRP A 37 14.60 -19.38 -0.85
CA TRP A 37 15.48 -18.23 -0.84
C TRP A 37 16.15 -18.07 -2.21
N GLY A 38 16.08 -16.88 -2.78
CA GLY A 38 16.60 -16.54 -4.10
C GLY A 38 17.80 -15.60 -4.04
N ASN A 39 18.25 -15.18 -5.23
CA ASN A 39 19.25 -14.11 -5.36
C ASN A 39 18.58 -12.76 -5.06
N THR A 40 19.31 -11.85 -4.40
CA THR A 40 18.85 -10.49 -4.10
C THR A 40 19.02 -9.52 -5.26
N ASN A 41 19.83 -9.86 -6.27
CA ASN A 41 20.05 -9.02 -7.44
C ASN A 41 18.96 -9.23 -8.51
N ILE A 42 17.74 -8.81 -8.20
CA ILE A 42 16.57 -8.94 -9.07
C ILE A 42 15.90 -7.57 -9.19
N ASP A 43 15.55 -7.19 -10.42
CA ASP A 43 14.77 -5.99 -10.69
C ASP A 43 13.29 -6.37 -10.83
N VAL A 44 12.56 -6.32 -9.72
CA VAL A 44 11.16 -6.74 -9.68
C VAL A 44 10.22 -5.83 -10.47
N THR A 45 10.64 -4.62 -10.80
CA THR A 45 9.86 -3.70 -11.63
C THR A 45 9.77 -4.14 -13.09
N LYS A 46 10.60 -5.10 -13.50
CA LYS A 46 10.63 -5.68 -14.85
C LYS A 46 9.92 -7.03 -14.94
N ILE A 47 9.41 -7.55 -13.83
CA ILE A 47 8.76 -8.86 -13.78
C ILE A 47 7.27 -8.65 -14.04
N PRO A 48 6.67 -9.35 -15.00
CA PRO A 48 5.25 -9.21 -15.27
C PRO A 48 4.41 -9.86 -14.16
N ASP A 49 3.21 -9.31 -13.93
CA ASP A 49 2.30 -9.77 -12.88
C ASP A 49 1.84 -11.22 -13.07
N ASP A 50 1.87 -11.75 -14.29
CA ASP A 50 1.51 -13.12 -14.67
C ASP A 50 2.74 -14.05 -14.84
N SER A 51 3.90 -13.64 -14.31
CA SER A 51 5.13 -14.44 -14.30
C SER A 51 4.95 -15.75 -13.53
N ASP A 52 5.38 -16.88 -14.10
CA ASP A 52 5.42 -18.21 -13.46
C ASP A 52 6.15 -18.23 -12.10
N LYS A 53 6.99 -17.23 -11.83
CA LYS A 53 7.71 -17.05 -10.57
C LYS A 53 7.28 -15.73 -9.91
N GLY A 54 6.71 -15.84 -8.72
CA GLY A 54 6.47 -14.72 -7.80
C GLY A 54 7.64 -14.48 -6.85
N TYR A 55 7.67 -13.29 -6.24
CA TYR A 55 8.74 -12.84 -5.35
C TYR A 55 8.16 -12.23 -4.08
N ILE A 56 8.76 -12.55 -2.94
CA ILE A 56 8.54 -11.86 -1.68
C ILE A 56 9.88 -11.22 -1.33
N ILE A 57 9.88 -9.92 -1.07
CA ILE A 57 11.09 -9.12 -0.92
C ILE A 57 11.05 -8.44 0.43
N GLU A 58 12.15 -8.55 1.18
CA GLU A 58 12.41 -7.68 2.32
C GLU A 58 13.37 -6.57 1.87
N CYS A 59 12.96 -5.31 2.00
CA CYS A 59 13.77 -4.17 1.61
C CYS A 59 13.55 -2.96 2.52
N ASP A 60 14.51 -2.04 2.52
CA ASP A 60 14.34 -0.72 3.11
C ASP A 60 13.64 0.18 2.08
N LEU A 61 12.63 0.92 2.53
CA LEU A 61 11.82 1.80 1.70
C LEU A 61 12.02 3.25 2.16
N GLN A 62 12.67 4.04 1.32
CA GLN A 62 12.75 5.49 1.50
C GLN A 62 11.47 6.13 0.99
N TYR A 63 10.97 7.12 1.73
CA TYR A 63 9.75 7.86 1.41
C TYR A 63 10.05 9.34 1.15
N PRO A 64 10.31 9.73 -0.12
CA PRO A 64 10.60 11.10 -0.45
C PRO A 64 9.47 12.08 -0.13
N GLU A 65 9.83 13.24 0.42
CA GLU A 65 8.88 14.27 0.85
C GLU A 65 7.95 14.77 -0.29
N TYR A 66 8.45 14.79 -1.53
CA TYR A 66 7.64 15.20 -2.68
C TYR A 66 6.44 14.29 -2.96
N LEU A 67 6.44 13.05 -2.45
CA LEU A 67 5.31 12.13 -2.55
C LEU A 67 4.25 12.34 -1.46
N HIS A 68 4.55 13.11 -0.41
CA HIS A 68 3.65 13.20 0.76
C HIS A 68 2.30 13.81 0.41
N HIS A 69 2.29 14.84 -0.44
CA HIS A 69 1.03 15.44 -0.89
C HIS A 69 0.27 14.49 -1.83
N LEU A 70 0.96 13.72 -2.66
CA LEU A 70 0.31 12.79 -3.60
C LEU A 70 -0.33 11.60 -2.87
N HIS A 71 0.30 11.16 -1.77
CA HIS A 71 -0.11 9.98 -1.02
C HIS A 71 -0.81 10.33 0.31
N SER A 72 -1.27 11.57 0.50
CA SER A 72 -1.89 12.00 1.76
C SER A 72 -3.17 11.25 2.10
N ASP A 73 -3.92 10.85 1.07
CA ASP A 73 -5.23 10.23 1.24
C ASP A 73 -5.14 8.70 1.35
N LEU A 74 -4.25 8.08 0.56
CA LEU A 74 -4.06 6.64 0.48
C LEU A 74 -2.57 6.28 0.49
N SER A 75 -1.92 6.42 1.65
CA SER A 75 -0.52 6.05 1.79
C SER A 75 -0.32 4.55 1.56
N PRO A 76 0.53 4.14 0.60
CA PRO A 76 0.95 2.75 0.46
C PRO A 76 1.86 2.33 1.63
N ALA A 77 2.23 1.05 1.66
CA ALA A 77 3.23 0.48 2.57
C ALA A 77 2.90 0.65 4.07
N ALA A 78 1.66 0.34 4.44
CA ALA A 78 1.24 0.39 5.84
C ALA A 78 2.06 -0.58 6.71
N GLU A 79 2.35 -0.17 7.95
CA GLU A 79 3.20 -0.90 8.87
C GLU A 79 2.51 -1.17 10.21
N ASN A 80 2.82 -2.31 10.83
CA ASN A 80 2.28 -2.67 12.13
C ASN A 80 3.19 -2.17 13.25
N ARG A 81 2.84 -1.02 13.84
CA ARG A 81 3.61 -0.41 14.94
C ARG A 81 2.71 0.10 16.06
N ILE A 82 3.30 0.45 17.20
CA ILE A 82 2.61 1.12 18.29
C ILE A 82 2.73 2.63 18.02
N PRO A 83 1.63 3.36 17.79
CA PRO A 83 1.66 4.81 17.70
C PRO A 83 2.10 5.44 19.03
N ASP A 84 2.77 6.60 18.98
CA ASP A 84 3.26 7.31 20.18
C ASP A 84 2.16 7.59 21.22
N ALA A 85 0.93 7.82 20.76
CA ALA A 85 -0.23 8.10 21.61
C ALA A 85 -1.00 6.84 22.08
N SER A 86 -0.50 5.62 21.80
CA SER A 86 -1.20 4.38 22.09
C SER A 86 -0.29 3.33 22.72
N LYS A 87 -0.90 2.34 23.39
CA LYS A 87 -0.21 1.16 23.92
C LYS A 87 -0.45 -0.09 23.08
N GLN A 88 -1.28 0.01 22.04
CA GLN A 88 -1.68 -1.09 21.18
C GLN A 88 -1.03 -0.97 19.81
N ARG A 89 -0.65 -2.12 19.25
CA ARG A 89 -0.22 -2.23 17.86
C ARG A 89 -1.38 -1.93 16.91
N LYS A 90 -1.10 -1.12 15.90
CA LYS A 90 -2.06 -0.74 14.86
C LYS A 90 -1.37 -0.78 13.51
N LEU A 91 -2.15 -0.99 12.47
CA LEU A 91 -1.70 -0.80 11.10
C LEU A 91 -1.71 0.71 10.82
N LEU A 92 -0.53 1.29 10.56
CA LEU A 92 -0.36 2.72 10.34
C LEU A 92 0.10 2.99 8.91
N THR A 93 -0.55 3.95 8.27
CA THR A 93 -0.28 4.45 6.92
C THR A 93 0.67 5.65 6.97
N THR A 94 1.80 5.51 7.68
CA THR A 94 2.76 6.61 7.84
C THR A 94 3.63 6.78 6.59
N LEU A 95 3.96 8.03 6.27
CA LEU A 95 4.82 8.40 5.13
C LEU A 95 6.31 8.45 5.53
N TYR A 96 6.70 7.71 6.56
CA TYR A 96 8.09 7.64 7.00
C TYR A 96 8.86 6.57 6.24
N ASP A 97 10.18 6.67 6.24
CA ASP A 97 11.05 5.56 5.83
C ASP A 97 10.70 4.28 6.61
N LYS A 98 10.90 3.13 5.95
CA LYS A 98 10.68 1.80 6.50
C LYS A 98 11.97 1.01 6.37
N GLU A 99 12.27 0.22 7.39
CA GLU A 99 13.37 -0.73 7.39
C GLU A 99 12.79 -2.15 7.41
N HIS A 100 13.43 -3.08 6.70
CA HIS A 100 13.00 -4.49 6.66
C HIS A 100 11.52 -4.68 6.25
N TYR A 101 11.02 -3.88 5.31
CA TYR A 101 9.63 -3.95 4.86
C TYR A 101 9.44 -5.13 3.91
N VAL A 102 8.40 -5.92 4.13
CA VAL A 102 8.08 -7.09 3.30
C VAL A 102 7.06 -6.73 2.23
N VAL A 103 7.48 -6.73 0.97
CA VAL A 103 6.65 -6.59 -0.23
C VAL A 103 6.36 -7.97 -0.80
N HIS A 104 5.12 -8.20 -1.23
CA HIS A 104 4.64 -9.46 -1.79
C HIS A 104 3.76 -9.20 -3.01
#